data_AF-E2B0M9-F1
#
_entry.id   AF-E2B0M9-F1
#
_cell.length_a   1.000
_cell.length_b   1.000
_cell.length_c   1.000
_cell.angle_alpha   90.00
_cell.angle_beta   90.00
_cell.angle_gamma   90.00
#
_symmetry.space_group_name_H-M   'P 1'
#
loop_
_entity.id
_entity.type
_entity.pdbx_description
1 polymer ?
#
loop_
_entity_poly.entity_id
_entity_poly.type
_entity_poly.pdbx_seq_one_letter_code
_entity_poly.pdbx_strand_id
1 'polypeptide(L)'
;IFANIYIYISQNTVYVISRTSLHKMDSIRESSKNVGTNLQEILSLSDNLPSIRLTNFKNIHYYGSVKIGTPQQKFKVIFDAGSKDLWILSKKCTHPIC
;
A
#
# COMPACT_ATOMS: atom_id res chain seq x y z
N ILE A 1 13.77 -9.28 4.27
CA ILE A 1 13.58 -8.56 5.57
C ILE A 1 12.31 -9.12 6.21
N PHE A 2 12.19 -9.15 7.54
CA PHE A 2 10.99 -9.64 8.23
C PHE A 2 10.42 -8.56 9.14
N ALA A 3 9.10 -8.56 9.34
CA ALA A 3 8.43 -7.76 10.35
C ALA A 3 7.72 -8.66 11.36
N ASN A 4 7.73 -8.22 12.62
CA ASN A 4 6.92 -8.81 13.69
C ASN A 4 5.63 -8.00 13.79
N ILE A 5 4.50 -8.65 13.56
CA ILE A 5 3.17 -8.03 13.67
C ILE A 5 2.61 -8.38 15.05
N TYR A 6 2.14 -7.37 15.78
CA TYR A 6 1.44 -7.51 17.05
C TYR A 6 -0.02 -7.10 16.84
N ILE A 7 -0.94 -8.08 16.94
CA ILE A 7 -2.38 -7.82 16.85
C ILE A 7 -2.95 -7.82 18.26
N TYR A 8 -3.61 -6.73 18.64
CA TYR A 8 -4.32 -6.59 19.91
C TYR A 8 -5.82 -6.80 19.67
N ILE A 9 -6.38 -7.89 20.19
CA ILE A 9 -7.82 -8.13 20.20
C ILE A 9 -8.31 -7.78 21.61
N SER A 10 -9.16 -6.77 21.74
CA SER A 10 -9.59 -6.28 23.07
C SER A 10 -10.52 -7.27 23.77
N GLN A 11 -10.47 -7.23 25.10
CA GLN A 11 -11.25 -7.95 26.10
C GLN A 11 -10.80 -9.36 26.54
N ASN A 12 -9.75 -9.96 25.95
CA ASN A 12 -8.99 -11.08 26.54
C ASN A 12 -7.66 -11.21 25.81
N THR A 13 -6.60 -10.64 26.39
CA THR A 13 -5.32 -10.37 25.72
C THR A 13 -4.65 -11.63 25.16
N VAL A 14 -4.75 -11.83 23.84
CA VAL A 14 -3.95 -12.80 23.09
C VAL A 14 -2.97 -12.03 22.22
N TYR A 15 -1.67 -12.16 22.50
CA TYR A 15 -0.62 -11.64 21.64
C TYR A 15 -0.33 -12.64 20.53
N VAL A 16 -0.84 -12.39 19.33
CA VAL A 16 -0.44 -13.18 18.15
C VAL A 16 0.79 -12.53 17.53
N ILE A 17 1.97 -13.11 17.77
CA ILE A 17 3.19 -12.74 17.08
C ILE A 17 3.20 -13.46 15.74
N SER A 18 2.93 -12.73 14.66
CA SER A 18 3.01 -13.27 13.31
C SER A 18 4.23 -12.68 12.61
N ARG A 19 5.20 -13.54 12.28
CA ARG A 19 6.36 -13.15 11.49
C ARG A 19 5.98 -13.22 10.01
N THR A 20 6.11 -12.09 9.32
CA THR A 20 5.87 -12.04 7.86
C THR A 20 7.11 -11.60 7.11
N SER A 21 7.28 -12.16 5.90
CA SER A 21 8.34 -11.74 4.99
C SER A 21 7.96 -10.41 4.34
N LEU A 22 8.92 -9.49 4.33
CA LEU A 22 8.84 -8.22 3.63
C LEU A 22 9.57 -8.29 2.30
N HIS A 23 8.90 -7.77 1.27
CA HIS A 23 9.37 -7.66 -0.09
C HIS A 23 9.62 -6.20 -0.44
N LYS A 24 10.75 -5.93 -1.09
CA LYS A 24 11.09 -4.58 -1.54
C LYS A 24 10.12 -4.14 -2.65
N MET A 25 9.67 -2.90 -2.60
CA MET A 25 8.95 -2.27 -3.70
C MET A 25 9.91 -1.59 -4.66
N ASP A 26 9.61 -1.71 -5.95
CA ASP A 26 10.29 -0.95 -6.99
C ASP A 26 9.97 0.52 -6.81
N SER A 27 10.98 1.38 -7.01
CA SER A 27 10.76 2.82 -6.99
C SER A 27 9.86 3.22 -8.16
N ILE A 28 9.10 4.32 -8.03
CA ILE A 28 8.33 4.87 -9.17
C ILE A 28 9.23 5.10 -10.37
N ARG A 29 10.48 5.55 -10.16
CA ARG A 29 11.45 5.74 -11.26
C ARG A 29 11.74 4.44 -12.02
N GLU A 30 11.73 3.31 -11.32
CA GLU A 30 11.99 1.99 -11.88
C GLU A 30 10.73 1.40 -12.50
N SER A 31 9.58 1.56 -11.83
CA SER A 31 8.27 1.21 -12.39
C SER A 31 7.92 2.00 -13.65
N SER A 32 8.18 3.31 -13.69
CA SER A 32 7.91 4.17 -14.85
C SER A 32 8.83 3.86 -16.03
N LYS A 33 10.06 3.40 -15.79
CA LYS A 33 10.93 2.88 -16.86
C LYS A 33 10.34 1.63 -17.51
N ASN A 34 9.66 0.80 -16.72
CA ASN A 34 9.03 -0.43 -17.20
C ASN A 34 7.67 -0.19 -17.88
N VAL A 35 7.01 0.94 -17.59
CA VAL A 35 5.65 1.27 -18.07
C VAL A 35 5.66 2.05 -19.42
N GLY A 36 6.83 2.51 -19.91
CA GLY A 36 6.96 3.02 -21.27
C GLY A 36 6.13 4.27 -21.60
N THR A 37 5.66 5.01 -20.59
CA THR A 37 4.85 6.22 -20.80
C THR A 37 5.70 7.43 -21.16
N ASN A 38 5.35 8.11 -22.26
CA ASN A 38 5.92 9.40 -22.64
C ASN A 38 5.46 10.48 -21.64
N LEU A 39 6.31 10.79 -20.66
CA LEU A 39 6.02 11.73 -19.58
C LEU A 39 5.68 13.15 -20.08
N GLN A 40 6.04 13.52 -21.32
CA GLN A 40 5.76 14.84 -21.86
C GLN A 40 4.28 15.05 -22.22
N GLU A 41 3.54 13.98 -22.51
CA GLU A 41 2.15 14.05 -22.96
C GLU A 41 1.14 14.18 -21.79
N ILE A 42 1.53 13.75 -20.58
CA ILE A 42 0.68 13.84 -19.38
C ILE A 42 0.72 15.24 -18.76
N LEU A 43 1.84 15.95 -18.91
CA LEU A 43 2.04 17.28 -18.34
C LEU A 43 1.19 18.35 -19.04
N SER A 44 0.90 18.20 -20.33
CA SER A 44 0.09 19.15 -21.10
C SER A 44 -1.42 19.05 -20.85
N LEU A 45 -1.90 17.97 -20.19
CA LEU A 45 -3.32 17.76 -19.88
C LEU A 45 -3.76 18.42 -18.56
N SER A 46 -2.84 18.88 -17.72
CA SER A 46 -3.13 19.40 -16.37
C SER A 46 -3.27 20.91 -16.24
N ASP A 47 -3.07 21.67 -17.32
CA ASP A 47 -2.92 23.13 -17.24
C ASP A 47 -4.21 23.92 -16.88
N ASN A 48 -5.37 23.27 -16.80
CA ASN A 48 -6.66 23.94 -16.55
C ASN A 48 -7.42 23.48 -15.29
N LEU A 49 -6.79 22.79 -14.35
CA LEU A 49 -7.40 22.47 -13.05
C LEU A 49 -6.41 22.75 -11.91
N PRO A 50 -6.74 23.58 -10.91
CA PRO A 50 -5.89 23.77 -9.74
C PRO A 50 -5.89 22.49 -8.91
N SER A 51 -5.01 21.56 -9.27
CA SER A 51 -4.79 20.29 -8.58
C SER A 51 -3.38 20.30 -8.02
N ILE A 52 -3.26 20.37 -6.70
CA ILE A 52 -1.98 20.16 -6.03
C ILE A 52 -1.77 18.65 -5.94
N ARG A 53 -0.92 18.11 -6.83
CA ARG A 53 -0.51 16.70 -6.75
C ARG A 53 0.41 16.49 -5.56
N LEU A 54 -0.16 16.14 -4.41
CA LEU A 54 0.59 15.72 -3.23
C LEU A 54 1.21 14.34 -3.49
N THR A 55 2.51 14.35 -3.74
CA THR A 55 3.31 13.20 -4.15
C THR A 55 4.00 12.63 -2.88
N ASN A 56 3.26 11.89 -2.05
CA ASN A 56 3.81 11.30 -0.81
C ASN A 56 4.36 9.89 -1.05
N PHE A 57 5.59 9.83 -1.57
CA PHE A 57 6.23 8.55 -1.95
C PHE A 57 7.53 8.27 -1.22
N LYS A 58 7.92 9.10 -0.25
CA LYS A 58 9.31 9.11 0.23
C LYS A 58 9.68 7.97 1.16
N ASN A 59 8.71 7.23 1.75
CA ASN A 59 9.02 6.34 2.87
C ASN A 59 8.48 4.90 2.73
N ILE A 60 7.86 4.53 1.60
CA ILE A 60 7.33 3.17 1.41
C ILE A 60 8.32 2.34 0.61
N HIS A 61 9.07 1.49 1.30
CA HIS A 61 10.12 0.66 0.69
C HIS A 61 9.80 -0.84 0.67
N TYR A 62 8.90 -1.28 1.55
CA TYR A 62 8.60 -2.68 1.75
C TYR A 62 7.11 -2.92 1.98
N TYR A 63 6.61 -4.03 1.44
CA TYR A 63 5.28 -4.56 1.72
C TYR A 63 5.40 -6.00 2.20
N GLY A 64 4.38 -6.48 2.92
CA GLY A 64 4.22 -7.90 3.20
C GLY A 64 2.82 -8.39 2.83
N SER A 65 2.59 -9.68 3.03
CA SER A 65 1.30 -10.31 2.74
C SER A 65 0.53 -10.62 4.01
N VAL A 66 -0.77 -10.32 4.01
CA VAL A 66 -1.73 -10.70 5.06
C VAL A 66 -2.91 -11.45 4.44
N LYS A 67 -3.59 -12.27 5.24
CA LYS A 67 -4.80 -12.99 4.83
C LYS A 67 -5.97 -12.56 5.71
N ILE A 68 -7.10 -12.17 5.10
CA ILE A 68 -8.27 -11.64 5.80
C ILE A 68 -9.52 -12.39 5.36
N GLY A 69 -10.41 -12.68 6.33
CA GLY A 69 -11.72 -13.28 6.11
C GLY A 69 -11.75 -14.81 6.01
N THR A 70 -12.96 -15.33 5.85
CA THR A 70 -13.25 -16.75 5.59
C THR A 70 -14.23 -16.83 4.43
N PRO A 71 -13.84 -17.38 3.26
CA PRO A 71 -12.52 -17.90 2.93
C PRO A 71 -11.44 -16.81 2.92
N GLN A 72 -10.19 -17.22 3.16
CA GLN A 72 -9.04 -16.30 3.30
C GLN A 72 -8.70 -15.62 1.96
N GLN A 73 -8.70 -14.29 1.96
CA GLN A 73 -8.27 -13.45 0.83
C GLN A 73 -6.89 -12.84 1.13
N LYS A 74 -5.96 -12.90 0.17
CA LYS A 74 -4.58 -12.42 0.35
C LYS A 74 -4.45 -10.96 -0.11
N PHE A 75 -3.89 -10.12 0.76
CA PHE A 75 -3.63 -8.70 0.49
C PHE A 75 -2.15 -8.37 0.67
N LYS A 76 -1.63 -7.46 -0.16
CA LYS A 76 -0.33 -6.82 0.04
C LYS A 76 -0.54 -5.54 0.84
N VAL A 77 0.15 -5.39 1.96
CA VAL A 77 -0.01 -4.24 2.87
C VAL A 77 1.34 -3.65 3.22
N ILE A 78 1.32 -2.34 3.49
CA ILE A 78 2.46 -1.60 4.01
C ILE A 78 2.35 -1.61 5.54
N PHE A 79 3.45 -1.91 6.22
CA PHE A 79 3.51 -1.83 7.67
C PHE A 79 4.01 -0.44 8.06
N ASP A 80 3.10 0.38 8.56
CA ASP A 80 3.37 1.73 9.04
C ASP A 80 3.30 1.77 10.57
N ALA A 81 4.39 2.14 11.23
CA ALA A 81 4.45 2.27 12.68
C ALA A 81 3.78 3.56 13.20
N GLY A 82 3.46 4.51 12.30
CA GLY A 82 2.83 5.78 12.63
C GLY A 82 1.30 5.73 12.75
N SER A 83 0.66 4.62 12.36
CA SER A 83 -0.80 4.47 12.35
C SER A 83 -1.26 3.22 13.09
N LYS A 84 -2.52 3.23 13.55
CA LYS A 84 -3.15 2.11 14.28
C LYS A 84 -4.24 1.41 13.47
N ASP A 85 -4.60 1.97 12.33
CA ASP A 85 -5.74 1.52 11.53
C ASP A 85 -5.27 0.65 10.36
N LEU A 86 -6.03 -0.41 10.08
CA LEU A 86 -5.88 -1.23 8.88
C LEU A 86 -6.99 -0.87 7.90
N TRP A 87 -6.61 -0.38 6.72
CA TRP A 87 -7.52 -0.09 5.62
C TRP A 87 -7.15 -0.93 4.40
N ILE A 88 -8.16 -1.47 3.72
CA ILE A 88 -8.02 -2.23 2.46
C ILE A 88 -9.06 -1.72 1.47
N LEU A 89 -8.74 -1.78 0.17
CA LEU A 89 -9.69 -1.42 -0.87
C LEU A 89 -10.77 -2.49 -0.98
N SER A 90 -12.02 -2.04 -1.03
CA SER A 90 -13.18 -2.91 -1.21
C SER A 90 -13.27 -3.39 -2.65
N LYS A 91 -13.67 -4.66 -2.84
CA LYS A 91 -14.02 -5.19 -4.17
C LYS A 91 -15.16 -4.42 -4.84
N LYS A 92 -15.99 -3.72 -4.07
CA LYS A 92 -17.10 -2.88 -4.58
C LYS A 92 -16.64 -1.48 -5.00
N CYS A 93 -15.35 -1.16 -4.87
CA CYS A 93 -14.83 0.13 -5.28
C CYS A 93 -14.91 0.28 -6.80
N THR A 94 -15.54 1.37 -7.26
CA THR A 94 -15.68 1.71 -8.68
C THR A 94 -14.74 2.83 -9.13
N HIS A 95 -13.95 3.39 -8.20
CA HIS A 95 -13.02 4.47 -8.51
C HIS A 95 -11.74 3.91 -9.17
N PRO A 96 -11.16 4.59 -10.19
CA PRO A 96 -9.95 4.13 -10.89
C PRO A 96 -8.66 3.93 -10.07
N ILE A 97 -8.70 4.23 -8.76
CA ILE A 97 -7.54 4.09 -7.85
C ILE A 97 -7.62 2.82 -6.99
N CYS A 98 -8.68 2.05 -7.20
CA CYS A 98 -8.82 0.65 -6.84
C CYS A 98 -8.53 -0.19 -8.10
#